data_AF-A0A3A4WQJ2-F1
#
_entry.id   AF-A0A3A4WQJ2-F1
#
_cell.length_a   1.000
_cell.length_b   1.000
_cell.length_c   1.000
_cell.angle_alpha   90.00
_cell.angle_beta   90.00
_cell.angle_gamma   90.00
#
_symmetry.space_group_name_H-M   'P 1'
#
loop_
_entity.id
_entity.type
_entity.pdbx_description
1 polymer ?
#
loop_
_entity_poly.entity_id
_entity_poly.type
_entity_poly.pdbx_seq_one_letter_code
_entity_poly.pdbx_strand_id
1 'polypeptide(L)' 'MAVVLAQGKNVNTELLRSGLAEVYCGRVPKSIYIAAFREVEQEAKQKMIGIWSLRNGYVSPCLWRKMKGRTVTR' A
#
# COMPACT_ATOMS: atom_id res chain seq x y z
N MET A 1 -0.10 -10.78 11.85
CA MET A 1 0.11 -9.36 11.45
C MET A 1 0.30 -8.56 12.72
N ALA A 2 1.19 -7.56 12.70
CA ALA A 2 1.47 -6.69 13.83
C ALA A 2 1.32 -5.22 13.41
N VAL A 3 0.97 -4.35 14.37
CA VAL A 3 1.01 -2.90 14.20
C VAL A 3 2.25 -2.40 14.92
N VAL A 4 3.12 -1.67 14.21
CA VAL A 4 4.32 -1.09 14.80
C VAL A 4 4.01 0.32 15.26
N LEU A 5 4.23 0.57 16.54
CA LEU A 5 4.16 1.89 17.15
C LEU A 5 5.57 2.43 17.36
N ALA A 6 5.89 3.55 16.75
CA ALA A 6 7.13 4.28 17.00
C ALA A 6 6.77 5.63 17.61
N GLN A 7 7.29 5.92 18.81
CA GLN A 7 7.01 7.18 19.53
C GLN A 7 5.50 7.45 19.71
N GLY A 8 4.71 6.40 19.94
CA GLY A 8 3.25 6.49 20.08
C GLY A 8 2.48 6.68 18.76
N LYS A 9 3.16 6.74 17.61
CA LYS A 9 2.53 6.85 16.29
C LYS A 9 2.50 5.51 15.57
N ASN A 10 1.40 5.23 14.87
CA ASN A 10 1.27 4.06 14.03
C ASN A 10 2.08 4.25 12.74
N VAL A 11 3.19 3.52 12.63
CA VAL A 11 4.13 3.63 11.50
C VAL A 11 3.44 3.28 10.18
N ASN A 12 2.51 2.32 10.17
CA ASN A 12 1.81 1.93 8.95
C ASN A 12 0.99 3.10 8.39
N THR A 13 0.32 3.86 9.27
CA THR A 13 -0.46 5.04 8.88
C THR A 13 0.44 6.14 8.33
N GLU A 14 1.60 6.38 8.96
CA GLU A 14 2.54 7.41 8.51
C GLU A 14 3.20 7.06 7.17
N LEU A 15 3.51 5.78 6.93
CA LEU A 15 4.03 5.31 5.64
C LEU A 15 3.00 5.50 4.51
N LEU A 16 1.72 5.22 4.78
CA LEU A 16 0.65 5.45 3.81
C LEU A 16 0.45 6.95 3.55
N ARG A 17 0.42 7.77 4.60
CA ARG A 17 0.24 9.22 4.50
C ARG A 17 1.36 9.89 3.72
N SER A 18 2.59 9.45 3.92
CA SER A 18 3.78 9.92 3.18
C SER A 18 3.89 9.35 1.76
N GLY A 19 2.94 8.51 1.32
CA GLY A 19 2.95 7.91 0.00
C GLY A 19 4.14 6.98 -0.23
N LEU A 20 4.72 6.41 0.83
CA LEU A 20 5.84 5.47 0.75
C LEU A 20 5.39 4.02 0.65
N ALA A 21 4.13 3.74 0.98
CA ALA A 21 3.54 2.42 0.95
C ALA A 21 2.15 2.43 0.31
N GLU A 22 1.72 1.27 -0.17
CA GLU A 22 0.37 1.01 -0.63
C GLU A 22 -0.35 0.02 0.30
N VAL A 23 -1.68 0.10 0.34
CA VAL A 23 -2.48 -0.85 1.12
C VAL A 23 -2.44 -2.23 0.46
N TYR A 24 -2.22 -3.25 1.27
CA TYR A 24 -2.17 -4.63 0.78
C TYR A 24 -3.47 -5.03 0.07
N CYS A 25 -3.35 -5.43 -1.19
CA CYS A 25 -4.47 -5.78 -2.07
C CYS A 25 -4.88 -7.27 -2.06
N GLY A 26 -4.36 -8.08 -1.13
CA GLY A 26 -4.71 -9.50 -1.01
C GLY A 26 -5.89 -9.76 -0.06
N ARG A 27 -6.15 -11.04 0.24
CA ARG A 27 -7.16 -11.44 1.22
C ARG A 27 -6.69 -11.04 2.61
N VAL A 28 -7.53 -10.29 3.31
CA VAL A 28 -7.26 -9.79 4.64
C VAL A 28 -8.44 -10.07 5.56
N PRO A 29 -8.20 -10.39 6.85
CA PRO A 29 -9.25 -10.55 7.84
C PRO A 29 -10.13 -9.30 7.96
N LYS A 30 -11.46 -9.49 8.10
CA LYS A 30 -12.43 -8.40 8.27
C LYS A 30 -12.21 -7.56 9.53
N SER A 31 -11.50 -8.11 10.53
CA SER A 31 -11.18 -7.44 11.79
C SER A 31 -10.12 -6.34 11.67
N ILE A 32 -9.53 -6.13 10.50
CA ILE A 32 -8.48 -5.13 10.31
C ILE A 32 -9.11 -3.83 9.79
N TYR A 33 -8.64 -2.70 10.34
CA TYR A 33 -8.99 -1.33 9.94
C TYR A 33 -8.48 -0.94 8.54
N ILE A 34 -8.65 -1.80 7.54
CA ILE A 34 -8.21 -1.56 6.16
C ILE A 34 -8.96 -0.38 5.55
N ALA A 35 -10.20 -0.15 5.94
CA ALA A 35 -10.97 1.02 5.49
C ALA A 35 -10.22 2.31 5.83
N ALA A 36 -9.78 2.48 7.08
CA ALA A 36 -9.02 3.65 7.51
C ALA A 36 -7.68 3.78 6.77
N PHE A 37 -6.98 2.66 6.50
CA PHE A 37 -5.75 2.71 5.71
C PHE A 37 -5.99 3.09 4.25
N ARG A 38 -7.11 2.68 3.65
CA ARG A 38 -7.48 3.04 2.28
C ARG A 38 -7.80 4.53 2.15
N GLU A 39 -8.47 5.12 3.14
CA GLU A 39 -8.74 6.56 3.16
C GLU A 39 -7.43 7.36 3.17
N VAL A 40 -6.50 7.00 4.04
CA VAL A 40 -5.18 7.66 4.12
C VAL A 40 -4.37 7.48 2.83
N GLU A 41 -4.41 6.28 2.23
CA GLU A 41 -3.76 6.03 0.94
C GLU A 41 -4.39 6.87 -0.18
N GLN A 42 -5.72 7.02 -0.18
CA GLN A 42 -6.45 7.80 -1.18
C GLN A 42 -6.10 9.28 -1.09
N GLU A 43 -5.95 9.83 0.12
CA GLU A 43 -5.44 11.19 0.31
C GLU A 43 -4.04 11.38 -0.27
N ALA A 44 -3.11 10.44 0.00
CA ALA A 44 -1.75 10.50 -0.53
C ALA A 44 -1.72 10.38 -2.07
N LYS A 45 -2.60 9.55 -2.65
CA LYS A 45 -2.81 9.43 -4.09
C LYS A 45 -3.30 10.73 -4.72
N GLN A 46 -4.31 11.36 -4.13
CA GLN A 46 -4.86 12.64 -4.62
C GLN A 46 -3.80 13.75 -4.57
N LYS A 47 -2.99 13.77 -3.52
CA LYS A 47 -1.90 14.74 -3.34
C LYS A 47 -0.63 14.38 -4.13
N MET A 48 -0.61 13.24 -4.84
CA MET A 48 0.52 12.77 -5.65
C MET A 48 1.84 12.67 -4.85
N ILE A 49 1.77 12.20 -3.61
CA ILE A 49 2.93 12.14 -2.69
C ILE A 49 3.72 10.85 -2.91
N GLY A 50 5.05 10.91 -2.84
CA GLY A 50 5.91 9.73 -2.79
C GLY A 50 5.81 8.88 -4.06
N ILE A 51 5.53 7.58 -3.92
CA ILE A 51 5.39 6.65 -5.05
C ILE A 51 4.29 7.07 -6.02
N TRP A 52 3.26 7.78 -5.54
CA TRP A 52 2.14 8.22 -6.37
C TRP A 52 2.53 9.31 -7.37
N SER A 53 3.59 10.09 -7.07
CA SER A 53 4.14 11.09 -7.99
C SER A 53 4.63 10.50 -9.31
N LEU A 54 5.01 9.22 -9.31
CA LEU A 54 5.57 8.50 -10.46
C LEU A 54 4.51 8.13 -11.52
N ARG A 55 3.21 8.27 -11.22
CA ARG A 55 2.09 7.94 -12.12
C ARG A 55 2.26 6.55 -12.74
N ASN A 56 2.48 6.49 -14.06
CA ASN A 56 2.62 5.26 -14.85
C ASN A 56 3.97 4.57 -14.63
N GLY A 57 4.93 5.23 -13.98
CA GLY A 57 6.22 4.66 -13.62
C GLY A 57 6.19 3.75 -12.39
N TYR A 58 5.12 3.79 -11.59
CA TYR A 58 4.95 2.91 -10.45
C TYR A 58 4.05 1.72 -10.78
N VAL A 59 4.51 0.51 -10.46
CA VAL A 59 3.74 -0.73 -10.56
C VAL A 59 3.54 -1.29 -9.16
N SER A 60 2.28 -1.48 -8.77
CA SER A 60 1.97 -2.04 -7.45
C SER A 60 2.59 -3.44 -7.27
N PRO A 61 3.19 -3.76 -6.11
CA PRO A 61 3.68 -5.09 -5.78
C PRO A 61 2.66 -6.22 -6.03
N CYS A 62 1.36 -5.95 -5.88
CA CYS A 62 0.32 -6.91 -6.21
C CYS A 62 0.25 -7.18 -7.73
N LEU A 63 0.25 -6.12 -8.56
CA LEU A 63 0.25 -6.25 -10.01
C LEU A 63 1.55 -6.89 -10.50
N TRP A 64 2.70 -6.47 -9.97
CA TRP A 64 4.00 -7.03 -10.33
C TRP A 64 4.07 -8.54 -10.09
N ARG A 65 3.57 -9.03 -8.93
CA ARG A 65 3.50 -10.47 -8.64
C ARG A 65 2.60 -11.23 -9.62
N LYS A 66 1.47 -10.64 -10.02
CA LYS A 66 0.57 -11.24 -11.04
C LYS A 66 1.24 -11.30 -12.42
N MET A 67 2.04 -10.30 -12.79
CA MET A 67 2.77 -10.28 -14.05
C MET A 67 3.82 -11.39 -14.11
N LYS A 68 4.60 -11.58 -13.02
CA LYS A 68 5.62 -12.63 -12.93
C LYS A 68 5.05 -14.05 -12.84
N GLY A 69 3.90 -14.22 -12.20
CA GLY A 69 3.25 -15.53 -12.08
C GLY A 69 2.79 -16.15 -13.41
N ARG A 70 2.64 -15.33 -14.47
CA ARG A 70 2.30 -15.80 -15.83
C ARG A 70 3.48 -16.26 -16.66
N THR A 71 4.73 -16.08 -16.19
CA THR A 71 5.94 -16.40 -16.96
C THR A 71 6.48 -17.82 -16.70
N VAL A 72 5.79 -18.64 -15.90
CA VAL A 72 6.18 -20.03 -15.62
C VAL A 72 5.25 -21.00 -16.37
N THR A 73 5.36 -21.02 -17.69
CA THR A 73 5.01 -22.18 -18.53
C THR A 73 5.84 -22.09 -19.80
N ARG A 74 6.95 -22.81 -19.81
CA ARG A 74 7.62 -23.23 -21.04
C ARG A 74 8.23 -24.60 -20.80
#